data_AF-A0A2A9ESL3-F1
#
_entry.id   AF-A0A2A9ESL3-F1
#
_cell.length_a   1.000
_cell.length_b   1.000
_cell.length_c   1.000
_cell.angle_alpha   90.00
_cell.angle_beta   90.00
_cell.angle_gamma   90.00
#
_symmetry.space_group_name_H-M   'P 1'
#
loop_
_entity.id
_entity.type
_entity.pdbx_description
1 polymer ?
#
loop_
_entity_poly.entity_id
_entity_poly.type
_entity_poly.pdbx_seq_one_letter_code
_entity_poly.pdbx_strand_id
1 'polypeptide(L)'
;MSHPGGLLRWVGLCAAAEAVGMTAAATAARVGASLAHGPTGAAGAWGVVVLGGLVEGTAIGLAQAAALRPLVRGLRVGRFVAVTVAVAGLGWAAASAPSVLATDDGAAGPPLAVVLGGAAGLGLVMGAVLGTAQAAVLRPTTAPVDQRGAATAVRPGAATASGPLTAQARDVARPWRWVGVSAAAWTPAMVVVFAGAQAAPASWPTGSVALLGTATGALAGAVLGAVCGALAPLLHAGT
;
A
#
# COMPACT_ATOMS: atom_id res chain seq x y z
N MET A 1 17.94 -5.38 -6.00
CA MET A 1 17.25 -6.33 -6.90
C MET A 1 17.90 -6.18 -8.26
N SER A 2 18.80 -7.09 -8.63
CA SER A 2 19.58 -6.95 -9.87
C SER A 2 19.02 -7.80 -11.02
N HIS A 3 17.93 -8.54 -10.79
CA HIS A 3 17.25 -9.31 -11.82
C HIS A 3 15.93 -8.64 -12.24
N PRO A 4 15.73 -8.39 -13.56
CA PRO A 4 14.49 -7.83 -14.12
C PRO A 4 13.22 -8.55 -13.65
N GLY A 5 13.31 -9.87 -13.45
CA GLY A 5 12.17 -10.68 -12.99
C GLY A 5 11.64 -10.32 -11.60
N GLY A 6 12.47 -9.77 -10.71
CA GLY A 6 12.03 -9.33 -9.38
C GLY A 6 11.15 -8.08 -9.42
N LEU A 7 11.51 -7.13 -10.28
CA LEU A 7 10.73 -5.90 -10.50
C LEU A 7 9.39 -6.21 -11.16
N LEU A 8 9.40 -6.98 -12.25
CA LEU A 8 8.17 -7.35 -12.97
C LEU A 8 7.19 -8.11 -12.08
N ARG A 9 7.70 -9.00 -11.22
CA ARG A 9 6.87 -9.69 -10.21
C ARG A 9 6.24 -8.69 -9.24
N TRP A 10 6.99 -7.70 -8.76
CA TRP A 10 6.46 -6.67 -7.85
C TRP A 10 5.37 -5.85 -8.54
N VAL A 11 5.63 -5.36 -9.75
CA VAL A 11 4.67 -4.64 -10.60
C VAL A 11 3.38 -5.45 -10.77
N GLY A 12 3.49 -6.72 -11.15
CA GLY A 12 2.33 -7.60 -11.33
C GLY A 12 1.53 -7.83 -10.04
N LEU A 13 2.20 -7.99 -8.89
CA LEU A 13 1.52 -8.14 -7.60
C LEU A 13 0.74 -6.88 -7.21
N CYS A 14 1.33 -5.69 -7.37
CA CYS A 14 0.66 -4.43 -7.08
C CYS A 14 -0.47 -4.15 -8.08
N ALA A 15 -0.28 -4.42 -9.37
CA ALA A 15 -1.32 -4.29 -10.38
C ALA A 15 -2.54 -5.18 -10.07
N ALA A 16 -2.33 -6.45 -9.70
CA ALA A 16 -3.40 -7.34 -9.32
C ALA A 16 -4.14 -6.86 -8.05
N ALA A 17 -3.39 -6.39 -7.05
CA ALA A 17 -3.99 -5.90 -5.80
C ALA A 17 -4.83 -4.64 -5.98
N GLU A 18 -4.32 -3.65 -6.73
CA GLU A 18 -5.08 -2.43 -7.04
C GLU A 18 -6.27 -2.72 -7.96
N ALA A 19 -6.16 -3.66 -8.90
CA ALA A 19 -7.30 -4.09 -9.71
C ALA A 19 -8.43 -4.64 -8.83
N VAL A 20 -8.11 -5.46 -7.83
CA VAL A 20 -9.08 -5.95 -6.84
C VAL A 20 -9.66 -4.80 -6.03
N GLY A 21 -8.81 -3.91 -5.50
CA GLY A 21 -9.22 -2.77 -4.69
C GLY A 21 -10.17 -1.83 -5.43
N MET A 22 -9.79 -1.40 -6.63
CA MET A 22 -10.60 -0.51 -7.44
C MET A 22 -11.89 -1.14 -7.96
N THR A 23 -11.90 -2.46 -8.21
CA THR A 23 -13.15 -3.19 -8.51
C THR A 23 -14.08 -3.18 -7.29
N ALA A 24 -13.55 -3.44 -6.11
CA ALA A 24 -14.30 -3.42 -4.86
C ALA A 24 -14.84 -2.01 -4.58
N ALA A 25 -14.02 -0.97 -4.70
CA ALA A 25 -14.41 0.42 -4.51
C ALA A 25 -15.48 0.87 -5.52
N ALA A 26 -15.30 0.58 -6.81
CA ALA A 26 -16.27 0.90 -7.86
C ALA A 26 -17.63 0.23 -7.60
N THR A 27 -17.61 -1.05 -7.21
CA THR A 27 -18.82 -1.79 -6.87
C THR A 27 -19.47 -1.23 -5.60
N ALA A 28 -18.67 -0.96 -4.57
CA ALA A 28 -19.12 -0.37 -3.31
C ALA A 28 -19.75 1.00 -3.50
N ALA A 29 -19.20 1.85 -4.39
CA ALA A 29 -19.79 3.14 -4.72
C ALA A 29 -21.19 2.98 -5.37
N ARG A 30 -21.36 2.02 -6.27
CA ARG A 30 -22.65 1.76 -6.93
C ARG A 30 -23.69 1.18 -5.99
N VAL A 31 -23.29 0.24 -5.14
CA VAL A 31 -24.16 -0.31 -4.08
C VAL A 31 -24.47 0.76 -3.02
N GLY A 32 -23.49 1.58 -2.64
CA GLY A 32 -23.67 2.67 -1.70
C GLY A 32 -24.71 3.68 -2.18
N ALA A 33 -24.67 4.06 -3.46
CA ALA A 33 -25.65 4.96 -4.06
C ALA A 33 -27.09 4.41 -4.00
N SER A 34 -27.29 3.09 -4.15
CA SER A 34 -28.63 2.49 -4.01
C SER A 34 -29.08 2.41 -2.55
N LEU A 35 -28.15 2.15 -1.62
CA LEU A 35 -28.43 2.10 -0.18
C LEU A 35 -28.72 3.47 0.45
N ALA A 36 -28.12 4.54 -0.07
CA ALA A 36 -28.29 5.90 0.44
C ALA A 36 -29.76 6.36 0.47
N HIS A 37 -30.57 5.85 -0.47
CA HIS A 37 -32.00 6.14 -0.58
C HIS A 37 -32.90 5.09 0.10
N GLY A 38 -32.29 4.07 0.72
CA GLY A 38 -32.97 2.94 1.36
C GLY A 38 -33.06 3.05 2.89
N PRO A 39 -33.55 2.01 3.58
CA PRO A 39 -33.80 2.02 5.02
C PRO A 39 -32.52 2.11 5.87
N THR A 40 -31.36 1.70 5.34
CA THR A 40 -30.06 1.83 5.99
C THR A 40 -29.42 3.21 5.79
N GLY A 41 -29.90 3.98 4.81
CA GLY A 41 -29.52 5.35 4.51
C GLY A 41 -28.02 5.58 4.34
N ALA A 42 -27.61 6.81 4.64
CA ALA A 42 -26.24 7.31 4.57
C ALA A 42 -25.23 6.42 5.33
N ALA A 43 -25.60 5.91 6.52
CA ALA A 43 -24.73 5.06 7.32
C ALA A 43 -24.44 3.71 6.64
N GLY A 44 -25.45 3.10 6.03
CA GLY A 44 -25.28 1.86 5.25
C GLY A 44 -24.40 2.07 4.02
N ALA A 45 -24.62 3.16 3.30
CA ALA A 45 -23.81 3.53 2.14
C ALA A 45 -22.33 3.73 2.51
N TRP A 46 -22.07 4.47 3.59
CA TRP A 46 -20.71 4.69 4.12
C TRP A 46 -20.03 3.40 4.53
N GLY A 47 -20.75 2.53 5.25
CA GLY A 47 -20.23 1.23 5.68
C GLY A 47 -19.78 0.36 4.51
N VAL A 48 -20.55 0.32 3.41
CA VAL A 48 -20.19 -0.43 2.20
C VAL A 48 -18.93 0.13 1.52
N VAL A 49 -18.78 1.46 1.46
CA VAL A 49 -17.57 2.10 0.92
C VAL A 49 -16.34 1.75 1.76
N VAL A 50 -16.45 1.82 3.09
CA VAL A 50 -15.36 1.44 4.00
C VAL A 50 -14.99 -0.03 3.85
N LEU A 51 -15.98 -0.93 3.70
CA LEU A 51 -15.73 -2.35 3.43
C LEU A 51 -14.94 -2.56 2.13
N GLY A 52 -15.28 -1.82 1.07
CA GLY A 52 -14.49 -1.82 -0.18
C GLY A 52 -13.03 -1.42 0.06
N GLY A 53 -12.80 -0.39 0.88
CA GLY A 53 -11.45 0.04 1.28
C GLY A 53 -10.67 -0.98 2.10
N LEU A 54 -11.34 -1.77 2.94
CA LEU A 54 -10.70 -2.87 3.68
C LEU A 54 -10.25 -4.00 2.75
N VAL A 55 -11.01 -4.29 1.70
CA VAL A 55 -10.63 -5.26 0.66
C VAL A 55 -9.37 -4.80 -0.06
N GLU A 56 -9.31 -3.54 -0.48
CA GLU A 56 -8.12 -2.94 -1.10
C GLU A 56 -6.90 -3.00 -0.16
N GLY A 57 -7.05 -2.54 1.08
CA GLY A 57 -5.96 -2.57 2.07
C GLY A 57 -5.43 -3.98 2.33
N THR A 58 -6.30 -4.99 2.29
CA THR A 58 -5.91 -6.39 2.42
C THR A 58 -5.12 -6.86 1.20
N ALA A 59 -5.62 -6.58 0.00
CA ALA A 59 -4.97 -6.95 -1.24
C ALA A 59 -3.57 -6.32 -1.36
N ILE A 60 -3.46 -5.01 -1.10
CA ILE A 60 -2.18 -4.28 -1.15
C ILE A 60 -1.23 -4.75 -0.06
N GLY A 61 -1.71 -4.94 1.16
CA GLY A 61 -0.90 -5.44 2.27
C GLY A 61 -0.27 -6.80 1.95
N LEU A 62 -1.05 -7.71 1.36
CA LEU A 62 -0.58 -9.03 0.96
C LEU A 62 0.40 -8.95 -0.21
N ALA A 63 0.10 -8.17 -1.25
CA ALA A 63 0.96 -8.00 -2.41
C ALA A 63 2.32 -7.39 -2.04
N GLN A 64 2.31 -6.30 -1.26
CA GLN A 64 3.54 -5.66 -0.78
C GLN A 64 4.32 -6.58 0.16
N ALA A 65 3.66 -7.31 1.07
CA ALA A 65 4.34 -8.28 1.92
C ALA A 65 4.98 -9.41 1.10
N ALA A 66 4.29 -9.92 0.07
CA ALA A 66 4.82 -10.97 -0.82
C ALA A 66 6.00 -10.48 -1.69
N ALA A 67 6.05 -9.19 -2.00
CA ALA A 67 7.15 -8.54 -2.70
C ALA A 67 8.34 -8.21 -1.79
N LEU A 68 8.07 -7.84 -0.53
CA LEU A 68 9.10 -7.53 0.48
C LEU A 68 9.71 -8.77 1.13
N ARG A 69 8.98 -9.90 1.20
CA ARG A 69 9.44 -11.13 1.88
C ARG A 69 10.83 -11.63 1.43
N PRO A 70 11.22 -11.57 0.14
CA PRO A 70 12.58 -11.92 -0.28
C PRO A 70 13.65 -10.91 0.17
N LEU A 71 13.26 -9.68 0.49
CA LEU A 71 14.16 -8.57 0.86
C LEU A 71 14.30 -8.44 2.38
N VAL A 72 13.27 -8.79 3.14
CA VAL A 72 13.20 -8.62 4.59
C VAL A 72 12.99 -9.97 5.25
N ARG A 73 14.07 -10.58 5.73
CA ARG A 73 13.97 -11.80 6.54
C ARG A 73 13.26 -11.47 7.86
N GLY A 74 12.30 -12.30 8.26
CA GLY A 74 11.54 -12.10 9.50
C GLY A 74 10.35 -11.14 9.39
N LEU A 75 9.95 -10.73 8.17
CA LEU A 75 8.75 -9.91 7.97
C LEU A 75 7.53 -10.57 8.63
N ARG A 76 6.95 -9.87 9.62
CA ARG A 76 5.70 -10.29 10.28
C ARG A 76 4.52 -9.96 9.38
N VAL A 77 4.27 -10.80 8.38
CA VAL A 77 3.25 -10.59 7.34
C VAL A 77 1.89 -10.21 7.94
N GLY A 78 1.41 -10.94 8.95
CA GLY A 78 0.13 -10.64 9.59
C GLY A 78 0.05 -9.22 10.16
N ARG A 79 1.11 -8.76 10.85
CA ARG A 79 1.16 -7.40 11.40
C ARG A 79 1.29 -6.35 10.30
N PHE A 80 2.06 -6.63 9.24
CA PHE A 80 2.22 -5.74 8.10
C PHE A 80 0.90 -5.54 7.35
N VAL A 81 0.17 -6.62 7.10
CA VAL A 81 -1.18 -6.58 6.50
C VAL A 81 -2.14 -5.84 7.42
N ALA A 82 -2.16 -6.16 8.72
CA ALA A 82 -3.06 -5.52 9.68
C ALA A 82 -2.90 -3.99 9.72
N VAL A 83 -1.66 -3.47 9.78
CA VAL A 83 -1.44 -2.02 9.76
C VAL A 83 -1.83 -1.39 8.42
N THR A 84 -1.65 -2.12 7.31
CA THR A 84 -2.07 -1.65 5.98
C THR A 84 -3.59 -1.56 5.87
N VAL A 85 -4.29 -2.59 6.32
CA VAL A 85 -5.76 -2.64 6.37
C VAL A 85 -6.32 -1.54 7.26
N ALA A 86 -5.73 -1.31 8.44
CA ALA A 86 -6.17 -0.27 9.36
C ALA A 86 -6.03 1.14 8.74
N VAL A 87 -4.87 1.44 8.15
CA VAL A 87 -4.64 2.74 7.48
C VAL A 87 -5.56 2.92 6.28
N ALA A 88 -5.75 1.88 5.46
CA ALA A 88 -6.66 1.92 4.32
C ALA A 88 -8.11 2.15 4.76
N GLY A 89 -8.59 1.40 5.75
CA GLY A 89 -9.95 1.56 6.29
C GLY A 89 -10.20 2.96 6.85
N LEU A 90 -9.25 3.51 7.61
CA LEU A 90 -9.33 4.88 8.12
C LEU A 90 -9.30 5.92 7.00
N GLY A 91 -8.42 5.73 6.00
CA GLY A 91 -8.33 6.60 4.83
C GLY A 91 -9.63 6.63 4.03
N TRP A 92 -10.20 5.46 3.74
CA TRP A 92 -11.49 5.34 3.05
C TRP A 92 -12.65 5.92 3.86
N ALA A 93 -12.69 5.67 5.17
CA ALA A 93 -13.70 6.23 6.06
C ALA A 93 -13.65 7.77 6.04
N ALA A 94 -12.46 8.36 6.18
CA ALA A 94 -12.26 9.80 6.19
C ALA A 94 -12.55 10.44 4.82
N ALA A 95 -12.06 9.84 3.73
CA ALA A 95 -12.22 10.39 2.39
C ALA A 95 -13.66 10.30 1.88
N SER A 96 -14.41 9.28 2.29
CA SER A 96 -15.82 9.11 1.87
C SER A 96 -16.82 9.83 2.78
N ALA A 97 -16.45 10.23 4.00
CA ALA A 97 -17.36 10.90 4.92
C ALA A 97 -18.01 12.18 4.30
N PRO A 98 -17.27 13.09 3.63
CA PRO A 98 -17.88 14.25 3.00
C PRO A 98 -18.96 13.88 1.96
N SER A 99 -18.73 12.83 1.16
CA SER A 99 -19.70 12.41 0.13
C SER A 99 -21.01 11.85 0.69
N VAL A 100 -20.99 11.40 1.94
CA VAL A 100 -22.17 10.86 2.63
C VAL A 100 -22.89 11.93 3.45
N LEU A 101 -22.15 12.93 3.94
CA LEU A 101 -22.68 14.02 4.77
C LEU A 101 -23.10 15.24 3.96
N ALA A 102 -22.56 15.43 2.75
CA ALA A 102 -22.89 16.56 1.89
C ALA A 102 -24.34 16.47 1.42
N THR A 103 -25.05 17.59 1.49
CA THR A 103 -26.30 17.79 0.76
C THR A 103 -25.96 18.14 -0.68
N ASP A 104 -26.74 17.60 -1.62
CA ASP A 104 -26.54 17.91 -3.04
C ASP A 104 -27.07 19.31 -3.33
N ASP A 105 -26.18 20.29 -3.26
CA ASP A 105 -26.52 21.71 -3.48
C ASP A 105 -26.51 22.07 -4.98
N GLY A 106 -26.34 21.08 -5.87
CA GLY A 106 -26.37 21.26 -7.34
C GLY A 106 -25.16 22.00 -7.92
N ALA A 107 -24.10 22.19 -7.13
CA ALA A 107 -22.89 22.89 -7.57
C ALA A 107 -22.13 22.07 -8.64
N ALA A 108 -21.60 22.77 -9.65
CA ALA A 108 -20.73 22.14 -10.63
C ALA A 108 -19.49 21.53 -9.96
N GLY A 109 -19.12 20.32 -10.38
CA GLY A 109 -17.96 19.61 -9.84
C GLY A 109 -16.64 20.40 -10.03
N PRO A 110 -15.64 20.15 -9.16
CA PRO A 110 -14.36 20.85 -9.24
C PRO A 110 -13.65 20.58 -10.59
N PRO A 111 -12.86 21.53 -11.11
CA PRO A 111 -12.07 21.33 -12.33
C PRO A 111 -11.13 20.13 -12.21
N LEU A 112 -10.91 19.41 -13.32
CA LEU A 112 -10.07 18.21 -13.34
C LEU A 112 -8.67 18.46 -12.75
N ALA A 113 -8.05 19.60 -13.03
CA ALA A 113 -6.75 19.95 -12.47
C ALA A 113 -6.75 20.01 -10.93
N VAL A 114 -7.83 20.51 -10.33
CA VAL A 114 -7.99 20.56 -8.87
C VAL A 114 -8.16 19.15 -8.32
N VAL A 115 -8.95 18.30 -8.98
CA VAL A 115 -9.12 16.89 -8.60
C VAL A 115 -7.79 16.13 -8.66
N LEU A 116 -7.04 16.27 -9.75
CA LEU A 116 -5.76 15.57 -9.92
C LEU A 116 -4.67 16.11 -8.98
N GLY A 117 -4.65 17.44 -8.74
CA GLY A 117 -3.76 18.05 -7.74
C GLY A 117 -4.09 17.57 -6.32
N GLY A 118 -5.37 17.50 -5.98
CA GLY A 118 -5.85 16.93 -4.72
C GLY A 118 -5.50 15.45 -4.59
N ALA A 119 -5.63 14.66 -5.66
CA ALA A 119 -5.27 13.25 -5.70
C ALA A 119 -3.76 13.04 -5.46
N ALA A 120 -2.91 13.85 -6.09
CA ALA A 120 -1.46 13.81 -5.87
C ALA A 120 -1.11 14.14 -4.41
N GLY A 121 -1.72 15.21 -3.86
CA GLY A 121 -1.54 15.60 -2.45
C GLY A 121 -2.01 14.50 -1.49
N LEU A 122 -3.16 13.90 -1.75
CA LEU A 122 -3.68 12.78 -0.97
C LEU A 122 -2.75 11.57 -1.03
N GLY A 123 -2.25 11.20 -2.22
CA GLY A 123 -1.31 10.10 -2.41
C GLY A 123 0.00 10.34 -1.66
N LEU A 124 0.51 11.57 -1.65
CA LEU A 124 1.69 11.95 -0.87
C LEU A 124 1.46 11.74 0.62
N VAL A 125 0.36 12.30 1.16
CA VAL A 125 0.04 12.26 2.60
C VAL A 125 -0.28 10.84 3.04
N MET A 126 -1.21 10.17 2.36
CA MET A 126 -1.62 8.80 2.70
C MET A 126 -0.48 7.80 2.48
N GLY A 127 0.33 7.99 1.44
CA GLY A 127 1.53 7.20 1.22
C GLY A 127 2.54 7.36 2.36
N ALA A 128 2.74 8.57 2.88
CA ALA A 128 3.60 8.80 4.04
C ALA A 128 3.04 8.19 5.33
N VAL A 129 1.73 8.32 5.59
CA VAL A 129 1.05 7.71 6.75
C VAL A 129 1.18 6.18 6.70
N LEU A 130 0.83 5.58 5.56
CA LEU A 130 0.95 4.14 5.36
C LEU A 130 2.40 3.67 5.50
N GLY A 131 3.33 4.37 4.84
CA GLY A 131 4.75 4.06 4.92
C GLY A 131 5.28 4.15 6.34
N THR A 132 4.79 5.09 7.16
CA THR A 132 5.16 5.22 8.58
C THR A 132 4.65 4.03 9.40
N ALA A 133 3.39 3.64 9.21
CA ALA A 133 2.80 2.49 9.89
C ALA A 133 3.51 1.18 9.51
N GLN A 134 3.79 0.97 8.23
CA GLN A 134 4.53 -0.18 7.72
C GLN A 134 5.99 -0.17 8.19
N ALA A 135 6.66 0.98 8.17
CA ALA A 135 8.03 1.13 8.66
C ALA A 135 8.16 0.75 10.14
N ALA A 136 7.14 1.00 10.97
CA ALA A 136 7.12 0.57 12.37
C ALA A 136 7.12 -0.95 12.54
N VAL A 137 6.57 -1.69 11.56
CA VAL A 137 6.60 -3.17 11.52
C VAL A 137 7.92 -3.70 10.94
N LEU A 138 8.57 -2.93 10.08
CA LEU A 138 9.86 -3.28 9.46
C LEU A 138 11.08 -3.05 10.38
N ARG A 139 10.91 -2.47 11.58
CA ARG A 139 12.03 -2.18 12.49
C ARG A 139 12.69 -3.48 12.97
N PRO A 140 14.03 -3.58 12.95
CA PRO A 140 14.73 -4.71 13.55
C PRO A 140 14.43 -4.78 15.04
N THR A 141 14.11 -5.98 15.55
CA THR A 141 14.20 -6.25 16.99
C THR A 141 15.67 -6.28 17.34
N THR A 142 16.19 -5.24 17.98
CA THR A 142 17.49 -5.28 18.65
C THR A 142 17.37 -6.29 19.79
N ALA A 143 17.68 -7.56 19.53
CA ALA A 143 18.00 -8.46 20.63
C ALA A 143 19.31 -7.94 21.25
N PRO A 144 19.39 -7.70 22.56
CA PRO A 144 20.66 -7.48 23.22
C PRO A 144 21.53 -8.70 22.92
N VAL A 145 22.61 -8.51 22.17
CA VAL A 145 23.66 -9.53 22.08
C VAL A 145 24.24 -9.62 23.48
N ASP A 146 23.84 -10.64 24.23
CA ASP A 146 24.44 -10.94 25.52
C ASP A 146 25.89 -11.38 25.27
N GLN A 147 26.80 -10.40 25.23
CA GLN A 147 28.23 -10.61 25.06
C GLN A 147 28.88 -11.27 26.29
N ARG A 148 28.11 -11.64 27.33
CA ARG A 148 28.64 -12.21 28.57
C ARG A 148 29.09 -13.68 28.45
N GLY A 149 28.82 -14.36 27.32
CA GLY A 149 29.24 -15.76 27.12
C GLY A 149 30.59 -15.97 26.43
N ALA A 150 31.21 -14.95 25.83
CA ALA A 150 32.36 -15.12 24.94
C ALA A 150 33.74 -15.00 25.62
N ALA A 151 33.81 -14.73 26.93
CA ALA A 151 35.06 -14.42 27.61
C ALA A 151 35.76 -15.60 28.31
N THR A 152 35.26 -16.84 28.21
CA THR A 152 35.87 -17.98 28.91
C THR A 152 35.94 -19.24 28.03
N ALA A 153 36.87 -19.25 27.07
CA ALA A 153 37.59 -20.47 26.62
C ALA A 153 38.55 -20.15 25.45
N VAL A 154 39.65 -19.44 25.72
CA VAL A 154 40.80 -19.45 24.80
C VAL A 154 41.66 -20.66 25.16
N ARG A 155 41.51 -21.75 24.39
CA ARG A 155 42.49 -22.83 24.33
C ARG A 155 43.50 -22.49 23.23
N PRO A 156 44.82 -22.47 23.51
CA PRO A 156 45.83 -22.25 22.46
C PRO A 156 46.05 -23.56 21.69
N GLY A 157 45.84 -23.51 20.36
CA GLY A 157 46.27 -24.56 19.43
C GLY A 157 45.14 -25.20 18.62
N ALA A 158 44.66 -24.51 17.58
CA ALA A 158 44.12 -25.15 16.39
C ALA A 158 44.16 -24.15 15.22
N ALA A 159 44.82 -24.58 14.15
CA ALA A 159 45.03 -23.86 12.92
C ALA A 159 43.73 -23.70 12.09
N THR A 160 43.73 -22.62 11.30
CA THR A 160 43.10 -22.49 9.97
C THR A 160 41.67 -23.03 9.80
N ALA A 161 40.70 -22.16 9.99
CA ALA A 161 39.39 -22.27 9.34
C ALA A 161 38.90 -20.88 8.92
N SER A 162 39.49 -20.36 7.84
CA SER A 162 38.90 -19.27 7.05
C SER A 162 37.70 -19.82 6.27
N GLY A 163 36.62 -20.15 6.99
CA GLY A 163 35.32 -20.57 6.48
C GLY A 163 34.32 -19.41 6.56
N PRO A 164 33.31 -19.41 5.68
CA PRO A 164 32.76 -18.21 5.05
C PRO A 164 32.15 -17.26 6.07
N LEU A 165 32.42 -15.97 5.87
CA LEU A 165 31.65 -14.85 6.42
C LEU A 165 30.18 -15.26 6.48
N THR A 166 29.74 -15.58 7.69
CA THR A 166 28.37 -15.92 8.02
C THR A 166 27.50 -14.89 7.33
N ALA A 167 26.60 -15.37 6.46
CA ALA A 167 25.66 -14.57 5.71
C ALA A 167 25.03 -13.55 6.65
N GLN A 168 25.57 -12.32 6.64
CA GLN A 168 25.14 -11.23 7.47
C GLN A 168 23.65 -11.07 7.21
N ALA A 169 22.87 -11.32 8.25
CA ALA A 169 21.44 -11.08 8.24
C ALA A 169 21.21 -9.66 7.75
N ARG A 170 20.60 -9.49 6.57
CA ARG A 170 20.19 -8.16 6.13
C ARG A 170 18.92 -7.80 6.87
N ASP A 171 19.10 -7.34 8.11
CA ASP A 171 18.13 -6.47 8.75
C ASP A 171 17.90 -5.25 7.85
N VAL A 172 16.67 -4.73 7.82
CA VAL A 172 16.39 -3.48 7.11
C VAL A 172 17.16 -2.37 7.82
N ALA A 173 18.27 -1.94 7.24
CA ALA A 173 19.16 -0.96 7.86
C ALA A 173 18.45 0.37 8.15
N ARG A 174 17.47 0.74 7.31
CA ARG A 174 16.78 2.04 7.37
C ARG A 174 15.29 1.88 7.05
N PRO A 175 14.48 1.33 7.98
CA PRO A 175 13.05 1.09 7.74
C PRO A 175 12.26 2.38 7.48
N TRP A 176 12.73 3.51 8.01
CA TRP A 176 12.12 4.82 7.79
C TRP A 176 12.19 5.30 6.33
N ARG A 177 13.13 4.78 5.51
CA ARG A 177 13.18 5.11 4.07
C ARG A 177 11.94 4.62 3.34
N TRP A 178 11.27 3.59 3.87
CA TRP A 178 10.01 3.10 3.34
C TRP A 178 8.93 4.19 3.31
N VAL A 179 8.95 5.16 4.24
CA VAL A 179 8.03 6.30 4.24
C VAL A 179 8.11 7.10 2.94
N GLY A 180 9.34 7.46 2.54
CA GLY A 180 9.57 8.19 1.29
C GLY A 180 9.23 7.36 0.06
N VAL A 181 9.52 6.05 0.07
CA VAL A 181 9.15 5.13 -1.02
C VAL A 181 7.64 5.05 -1.19
N SER A 182 6.90 4.84 -0.09
CA SER A 182 5.44 4.76 -0.11
C SER A 182 4.80 6.07 -0.56
N ALA A 183 5.28 7.22 -0.06
CA ALA A 183 4.79 8.53 -0.48
C ALA A 183 5.03 8.80 -1.98
N ALA A 184 6.24 8.50 -2.47
CA ALA A 184 6.59 8.66 -3.88
C ALA A 184 5.79 7.73 -4.80
N ALA A 185 5.49 6.50 -4.35
CA ALA A 185 4.74 5.53 -5.14
C ALA A 185 3.24 5.83 -5.20
N TRP A 186 2.64 6.23 -4.07
CA TRP A 186 1.20 6.52 -3.99
C TRP A 186 0.80 7.83 -4.66
N THR A 187 1.71 8.81 -4.75
CA THR A 187 1.45 10.11 -5.40
C THR A 187 0.96 9.94 -6.85
N PRO A 188 1.72 9.31 -7.78
CA PRO A 188 1.25 9.10 -9.15
C PRO A 188 0.15 8.04 -9.24
N ALA A 189 0.12 7.04 -8.35
CA ALA A 189 -0.95 6.04 -8.35
C ALA A 189 -2.32 6.66 -8.08
N MET A 190 -2.42 7.57 -7.11
CA MET A 190 -3.66 8.30 -6.82
C MET A 190 -4.11 9.17 -7.99
N VAL A 191 -3.18 9.80 -8.71
CA VAL A 191 -3.53 10.57 -9.93
C VAL A 191 -4.20 9.66 -10.97
N VAL A 192 -3.67 8.46 -11.19
CA VAL A 192 -4.26 7.47 -12.11
C VAL A 192 -5.65 7.03 -11.62
N VAL A 193 -5.78 6.71 -10.33
CA VAL A 193 -7.05 6.30 -9.71
C VAL A 193 -8.14 7.36 -9.92
N PHE A 194 -7.84 8.61 -9.58
CA PHE A 194 -8.81 9.70 -9.70
C PHE A 194 -9.12 10.03 -11.16
N ALA A 195 -8.13 9.99 -12.06
CA ALA A 195 -8.37 10.17 -13.50
C ALA A 195 -9.34 9.12 -14.04
N GLY A 196 -9.18 7.85 -13.65
CA GLY A 196 -10.09 6.78 -14.03
C GLY A 196 -11.49 6.93 -13.42
N ALA A 197 -11.57 7.31 -12.14
CA ALA A 197 -12.85 7.55 -11.47
C ALA A 197 -13.67 8.67 -12.14
N GLN A 198 -13.01 9.76 -12.55
CA GLN A 198 -13.65 10.88 -13.25
C GLN A 198 -14.12 10.53 -14.67
N ALA A 199 -13.63 9.44 -15.25
CA ALA A 199 -13.99 9.02 -16.60
C ALA A 199 -15.32 8.23 -16.67
N ALA A 200 -15.92 7.85 -15.54
CA ALA A 200 -17.18 7.10 -15.49
C ALA A 200 -18.40 8.02 -15.24
N PRO A 201 -19.25 8.27 -16.25
CA PRO A 201 -20.53 8.93 -16.06
C PRO A 201 -21.46 8.19 -15.08
N ALA A 202 -22.34 8.93 -14.43
CA ALA A 202 -23.36 8.37 -13.55
C ALA A 202 -24.30 7.39 -14.28
N SER A 203 -24.56 7.61 -15.57
CA SER A 203 -25.44 6.78 -16.42
C SER A 203 -24.86 5.41 -16.78
N TRP A 204 -23.57 5.16 -16.51
CA TRP A 204 -22.97 3.87 -16.87
C TRP A 204 -23.52 2.71 -16.04
N PRO A 205 -23.72 1.53 -16.65
CA PRO A 205 -24.05 0.31 -15.92
C PRO A 205 -22.97 -0.06 -14.91
N THR A 206 -23.36 -0.67 -13.79
CA THR A 206 -22.45 -1.12 -12.73
C THR A 206 -21.30 -1.98 -13.26
N GLY A 207 -21.58 -2.88 -14.20
CA GLY A 207 -20.56 -3.75 -14.82
C GLY A 207 -19.48 -2.98 -15.57
N SER A 208 -19.85 -1.92 -16.32
CA SER A 208 -18.89 -1.07 -17.05
C SER A 208 -18.00 -0.27 -16.09
N VAL A 209 -18.59 0.19 -14.98
CA VAL A 209 -17.88 0.97 -13.95
C VAL A 209 -16.92 0.07 -13.17
N ALA A 210 -17.34 -1.16 -12.86
CA ALA A 210 -16.47 -2.17 -12.27
C ALA A 210 -15.31 -2.51 -13.21
N LEU A 211 -15.56 -2.72 -14.51
CA LEU A 211 -14.52 -3.00 -15.49
C LEU A 211 -13.51 -1.85 -15.64
N LEU A 212 -14.00 -0.61 -15.73
CA LEU A 212 -13.13 0.57 -15.74
C LEU A 212 -12.31 0.63 -14.44
N GLY A 213 -12.95 0.42 -13.29
CA GLY A 213 -12.28 0.31 -11.99
C GLY A 213 -11.17 -0.73 -11.99
N THR A 214 -11.42 -1.94 -12.49
CA THR A 214 -10.41 -2.99 -12.63
C THR A 214 -9.23 -2.53 -13.48
N ALA A 215 -9.48 -1.92 -14.65
CA ALA A 215 -8.44 -1.46 -15.56
C ALA A 215 -7.62 -0.29 -14.96
N THR A 216 -8.29 0.69 -14.36
CA THR A 216 -7.66 1.80 -13.65
C THR A 216 -6.81 1.31 -12.49
N GLY A 217 -7.33 0.37 -11.69
CA GLY A 217 -6.59 -0.26 -10.60
C GLY A 217 -5.35 -0.99 -11.11
N ALA A 218 -5.47 -1.82 -12.15
CA ALA A 218 -4.33 -2.50 -12.73
C ALA A 218 -3.21 -1.52 -13.16
N LEU A 219 -3.59 -0.41 -13.80
CA LEU A 219 -2.64 0.64 -14.21
C LEU A 219 -2.01 1.36 -13.01
N ALA A 220 -2.82 1.78 -12.03
CA ALA A 220 -2.35 2.43 -10.81
C ALA A 220 -1.38 1.52 -10.03
N GLY A 221 -1.72 0.23 -9.91
CA GLY A 221 -0.89 -0.76 -9.23
C GLY A 221 0.39 -1.08 -9.98
N ALA A 222 0.38 -1.05 -11.32
CA ALA A 222 1.61 -1.16 -12.08
C ALA A 222 2.55 0.01 -11.80
N VAL A 223 2.03 1.24 -11.76
CA VAL A 223 2.79 2.44 -11.39
C VAL A 223 3.33 2.34 -9.96
N LEU A 224 2.46 2.01 -9.00
CA LEU A 224 2.81 1.83 -7.59
C LEU A 224 3.93 0.80 -7.41
N GLY A 225 3.78 -0.37 -8.06
CA GLY A 225 4.75 -1.45 -8.01
C GLY A 225 6.07 -1.11 -8.69
N ALA A 226 6.04 -0.35 -9.79
CA ALA A 226 7.24 0.09 -10.48
C ALA A 226 8.05 1.05 -9.61
N VAL A 227 7.42 2.04 -9.00
CA VAL A 227 8.09 3.00 -8.11
C VAL A 227 8.59 2.31 -6.84
N CYS A 228 7.75 1.51 -6.17
CA CYS A 228 8.15 0.73 -4.99
C CYS A 228 9.34 -0.18 -5.30
N GLY A 229 9.27 -0.96 -6.39
CA GLY A 229 10.30 -1.90 -6.79
C GLY A 229 11.62 -1.21 -7.17
N ALA A 230 11.55 -0.08 -7.89
CA ALA A 230 12.74 0.69 -8.26
C ALA A 230 13.44 1.32 -7.04
N LEU A 231 12.68 1.76 -6.04
CA LEU A 231 13.22 2.45 -4.86
C LEU A 231 13.50 1.51 -3.66
N ALA A 232 13.02 0.27 -3.68
CA ALA A 232 13.29 -0.71 -2.62
C ALA A 232 14.78 -0.96 -2.30
N PRO A 233 15.76 -0.86 -3.24
CA PRO A 233 17.18 -0.90 -2.89
C PRO A 233 17.61 0.15 -1.86
N LEU A 234 16.92 1.30 -1.78
CA LEU A 234 17.22 2.35 -0.80
C LEU A 234 17.10 1.88 0.64
N LEU A 235 16.34 0.81 0.91
CA LEU A 235 16.21 0.21 2.24
C LEU A 235 17.54 -0.35 2.79
N HIS A 236 18.51 -0.64 1.90
CA HIS A 236 19.78 -1.31 2.24
C HIS A 236 21.03 -0.49 1.90
N ALA A 237 20.91 0.62 1.16
CA ALA A 237 22.08 1.41 0.75
C ALA A 237 22.76 2.08 1.97
N GLY A 238 23.97 1.62 2.28
CA GLY A 238 24.92 2.29 3.17
C GLY A 238 25.48 3.55 2.51
N THR A 239 25.72 4.56 3.33
CA THR A 239 26.41 5.81 2.95
C THR A 239 27.88 5.66 3.24
#